data_AF-A0A7X8DLP7-F1
#
_entry.id   AF-A0A7X8DLP7-F1
#
_cell.length_a   1.000
_cell.length_b   1.000
_cell.length_c   1.000
_cell.angle_alpha   90.00
_cell.angle_beta   90.00
_cell.angle_gamma   90.00
#
_symmetry.space_group_name_H-M   'P 1'
#
loop_
_entity.id
_entity.type
_entity.pdbx_description
1 polymer ?
#
loop_
_entity_poly.entity_id
_entity_poly.type
_entity_poly.pdbx_seq_one_letter_code
_entity_poly.pdbx_strand_id
1 'polypeptide(L)'
;MRRYINTLIFILFSISAWTQNLQVNINYLLFSIPNDTNYIEFQCLTLGNSIRYTPVDEQSYQGNININISFTPLDSSKPLISNKYSIQTNKYADTITSTKENIYNVIRIPIPNGQYGLHVNIKDVASSENTALEFNETIFMDYAKGNMDISDIQLISNLSILDEMDDFSKHNIDFIPYFSNFYPENISNLTFLSEIYNTD
;
A
#
# COMPACT_ATOMS: atom_id res chain seq x y z
N MET A 1 26.90 -60.91 28.40
CA MET A 1 25.74 -60.67 27.51
C MET A 1 25.24 -59.26 27.73
N ARG A 2 25.13 -58.51 26.64
CA ARG A 2 24.90 -57.05 26.57
C ARG A 2 23.61 -56.64 27.28
N ARG A 3 23.72 -55.75 28.26
CA ARG A 3 22.62 -54.91 28.74
C ARG A 3 22.43 -53.80 27.71
N TYR A 4 21.43 -53.93 26.85
CA TYR A 4 21.08 -52.88 25.91
C TYR A 4 20.43 -51.71 26.65
N ILE A 5 21.11 -50.59 26.50
CA ILE A 5 20.73 -49.21 26.82
C ILE A 5 19.29 -48.92 26.38
N ASN A 6 18.42 -48.62 27.36
CA ASN A 6 17.15 -47.94 27.10
C ASN A 6 17.41 -46.42 27.14
N THR A 7 17.83 -45.86 26.01
CA THR A 7 17.77 -44.41 25.80
C THR A 7 16.61 -44.14 24.84
N LEU A 8 15.46 -43.79 25.42
CA LEU A 8 14.31 -43.26 24.68
C LEU A 8 14.68 -41.84 24.20
N ILE A 9 15.18 -41.73 22.97
CA ILE A 9 15.37 -40.44 22.29
C ILE A 9 13.98 -39.94 21.87
N PHE A 10 13.43 -38.99 22.62
CA PHE A 10 12.30 -38.16 22.20
C PHE A 10 12.86 -37.13 21.20
N ILE A 11 12.68 -37.36 19.91
CA ILE A 11 12.94 -36.35 18.88
C ILE A 11 11.84 -35.30 19.00
N LEU A 12 12.15 -34.17 19.64
CA LEU A 12 11.40 -32.93 19.53
C LEU A 12 11.55 -32.42 18.11
N PHE A 13 10.65 -32.84 17.22
CA PHE A 13 10.44 -32.15 15.94
C PHE A 13 9.80 -30.80 16.28
N SER A 14 10.63 -29.78 16.45
CA SER A 14 10.18 -28.39 16.47
C SER A 14 9.61 -28.09 15.09
N ILE A 15 8.30 -28.30 14.91
CA ILE A 15 7.59 -27.78 13.73
C ILE A 15 7.62 -26.26 13.89
N SER A 16 8.61 -25.62 13.27
CA SER A 16 8.58 -24.17 13.10
C SER A 16 7.36 -23.84 12.25
N ALA A 17 6.32 -23.29 12.87
CA ALA A 17 5.22 -22.70 12.14
C ALA A 17 5.80 -21.57 11.28
N TRP A 18 5.68 -21.71 9.96
CA TRP A 18 6.07 -20.66 9.04
C TRP A 18 5.09 -19.51 9.24
N THR A 19 5.54 -18.44 9.89
CA THR A 19 4.74 -17.23 10.03
C THR A 19 4.64 -16.57 8.66
N GLN A 20 3.40 -16.42 8.18
CA GLN A 20 3.12 -15.66 6.98
C GLN A 20 3.09 -14.18 7.39
N ASN A 21 4.12 -13.46 6.96
CA ASN A 21 4.25 -12.02 7.20
C ASN A 21 3.61 -11.27 6.04
N LEU A 22 2.81 -10.25 6.38
CA LEU A 22 2.22 -9.35 5.40
C LEU A 22 3.32 -8.66 4.58
N GLN A 23 3.14 -8.62 3.26
CA GLN A 23 4.05 -7.96 2.32
C GLN A 23 3.29 -6.88 1.56
N VAL A 24 3.78 -5.64 1.70
CA VAL A 24 3.20 -4.47 1.06
C VAL A 24 4.30 -3.62 0.45
N ASN A 25 4.09 -3.15 -0.77
CA ASN A 25 4.83 -2.04 -1.37
C ASN A 25 3.97 -0.78 -1.28
N ILE A 26 4.57 0.33 -0.84
CA ILE A 26 3.94 1.64 -0.79
C ILE A 26 4.86 2.67 -1.42
N ASN A 27 4.29 3.47 -2.32
CA ASN A 27 4.90 4.68 -2.85
C ASN A 27 3.97 5.87 -2.55
N TYR A 28 4.51 7.07 -2.44
CA TYR A 28 3.69 8.28 -2.37
C TYR A 28 4.22 9.35 -3.31
N LEU A 29 3.31 10.20 -3.78
CA LEU A 29 3.57 11.29 -4.73
C LEU A 29 2.76 12.52 -4.33
N LEU A 30 3.33 13.70 -4.54
CA LEU A 30 2.69 14.99 -4.27
C LEU A 30 2.15 15.59 -5.57
N PHE A 31 0.93 16.16 -5.47
CA PHE A 31 0.22 16.79 -6.57
C PHE A 31 -0.57 18.01 -6.09
N SER A 32 -0.95 18.86 -7.05
CA SER A 32 -1.82 20.01 -6.84
C SER A 32 -3.07 19.92 -7.70
N ILE A 33 -4.21 20.36 -7.18
CA ILE A 33 -5.38 20.72 -7.98
C ILE A 33 -5.38 22.25 -8.09
N PRO A 34 -5.10 22.83 -9.28
CA PRO A 34 -5.05 24.27 -9.45
C PRO A 34 -6.31 24.95 -8.93
N ASN A 35 -6.12 25.99 -8.10
CA ASN A 35 -7.19 26.76 -7.47
C ASN A 35 -8.09 26.01 -6.47
N ASP A 36 -7.73 24.79 -6.08
CA ASP A 36 -8.44 24.03 -5.05
C ASP A 36 -7.48 23.62 -3.92
N THR A 37 -7.08 22.35 -3.84
CA THR A 37 -6.24 21.81 -2.78
C THR A 37 -5.11 20.94 -3.33
N ASN A 38 -4.01 20.91 -2.60
CA ASN A 38 -2.96 19.94 -2.85
C ASN A 38 -3.34 18.60 -2.19
N TYR A 39 -2.73 17.54 -2.68
CA TYR A 39 -2.97 16.20 -2.15
C TYR A 39 -1.72 15.35 -2.29
N ILE A 40 -1.65 14.35 -1.42
CA ILE A 40 -0.71 13.25 -1.52
C ILE A 40 -1.46 12.02 -2.02
N GLU A 41 -0.88 11.34 -3.00
CA GLU A 41 -1.37 10.09 -3.55
C GLU A 41 -0.49 8.96 -3.05
N PHE A 42 -1.08 7.95 -2.40
CA PHE A 42 -0.41 6.69 -2.06
C PHE A 42 -0.76 5.64 -3.08
N GLN A 43 0.24 4.90 -3.53
CA GLN A 43 0.13 3.75 -4.42
C GLN A 43 0.54 2.52 -3.63
N CYS A 44 -0.43 1.67 -3.29
CA CYS A 44 -0.25 0.52 -2.41
C CYS A 44 -0.46 -0.78 -3.17
N LEU A 45 0.53 -1.67 -3.12
CA LEU A 45 0.43 -3.06 -3.57
C LEU A 45 0.58 -4.00 -2.38
N THR A 46 -0.48 -4.71 -2.04
CA THR A 46 -0.45 -5.79 -1.05
C THR A 46 -0.41 -7.14 -1.76
N LEU A 47 0.57 -7.99 -1.43
CA LEU A 47 0.65 -9.33 -2.01
C LEU A 47 -0.45 -10.21 -1.40
N GLY A 48 -1.39 -10.68 -2.21
CA GLY A 48 -2.57 -11.42 -1.73
C GLY A 48 -2.21 -12.69 -0.98
N ASN A 49 -1.16 -13.38 -1.43
CA ASN A 49 -0.60 -14.58 -0.80
C ASN A 49 0.21 -14.30 0.47
N SER A 50 0.30 -13.06 0.93
CA SER A 50 0.92 -12.70 2.22
C SER A 50 -0.10 -12.41 3.33
N ILE A 51 -1.39 -12.34 2.96
CA ILE A 51 -2.51 -12.05 3.85
C ILE A 51 -2.98 -13.34 4.52
N ARG A 52 -3.34 -13.27 5.80
CA ARG A 52 -4.03 -14.33 6.52
C ARG A 52 -5.53 -14.25 6.28
N TYR A 53 -6.10 -15.36 5.85
CA TYR A 53 -7.51 -15.46 5.51
C TYR A 53 -8.27 -16.16 6.62
N THR A 54 -9.39 -15.57 7.02
CA THR A 54 -10.30 -16.12 8.04
C THR A 54 -11.61 -16.57 7.41
N PRO A 55 -12.23 -17.64 7.91
CA PRO A 55 -13.54 -18.06 7.43
C PRO A 55 -14.56 -16.95 7.66
N VAL A 56 -15.33 -16.63 6.61
CA VAL A 56 -16.44 -15.66 6.68
C VAL A 56 -17.80 -16.34 6.60
N ASP A 57 -17.84 -17.58 6.10
CA ASP A 57 -18.98 -18.50 6.12
C ASP A 57 -18.47 -19.94 5.95
N GLU A 58 -19.38 -20.92 5.84
CA GLU A 58 -19.03 -22.35 5.76
C GLU A 58 -18.21 -22.73 4.52
N GLN A 59 -18.22 -21.89 3.48
CA GLN A 59 -17.64 -22.21 2.17
C GLN A 59 -16.58 -21.21 1.71
N SER A 60 -16.32 -20.16 2.49
CA SER A 60 -15.41 -19.11 2.03
C SER A 60 -14.59 -18.45 3.12
N TYR A 61 -13.45 -17.94 2.67
CA TYR A 61 -12.45 -17.25 3.45
C TYR A 61 -12.16 -15.88 2.84
N GLN A 62 -11.89 -14.90 3.68
CA GLN A 62 -11.57 -13.53 3.28
C GLN A 62 -10.45 -12.97 4.15
N GLY A 63 -9.57 -12.18 3.55
CA GLY A 63 -8.54 -11.40 4.23
C GLY A 63 -9.01 -9.96 4.47
N ASN A 64 -8.52 -9.34 5.53
CA ASN A 64 -8.83 -7.95 5.87
C ASN A 64 -7.54 -7.20 6.25
N ILE A 65 -7.29 -6.08 5.59
CA ILE A 65 -6.13 -5.21 5.84
C ILE A 65 -6.61 -3.85 6.29
N ASN A 66 -6.05 -3.33 7.38
CA ASN A 66 -6.27 -1.97 7.83
C ASN A 66 -5.05 -1.11 7.51
N ILE A 67 -5.29 0.07 6.93
CA ILE A 67 -4.28 1.09 6.65
C ILE A 67 -4.66 2.35 7.43
N ASN A 68 -3.76 2.81 8.30
CA ASN A 68 -3.89 4.09 8.97
C ASN A 68 -2.80 5.03 8.43
N ILE A 69 -3.20 6.21 7.96
CA ILE A 69 -2.29 7.25 7.49
C ILE A 69 -2.50 8.47 8.37
N SER A 70 -1.41 9.11 8.79
CA SER A 70 -1.48 10.33 9.58
C SER A 70 -0.39 11.32 9.19
N PHE A 71 -0.74 12.60 9.22
CA PHE A 71 0.14 13.73 8.94
C PHE A 71 0.14 14.63 10.18
N THR A 72 1.25 14.62 10.90
CA THR A 72 1.47 15.49 12.05
C THR A 72 2.14 16.77 11.54
N PRO A 73 1.46 17.92 11.52
CA PRO A 73 2.09 19.17 11.09
C PRO A 73 3.23 19.53 12.05
N LEU A 74 4.34 20.04 11.52
CA LEU A 74 5.40 20.59 12.37
C LEU A 74 5.01 21.97 12.93
N ASP A 75 4.09 22.65 12.26
CA ASP A 75 3.42 23.84 12.79
C ASP A 75 2.27 23.40 13.71
N SER A 76 2.49 23.54 15.03
CA SER A 76 1.55 23.16 16.08
C SER A 76 0.18 23.85 16.01
N SER A 77 0.04 24.92 15.21
CA SER A 77 -1.25 25.58 14.99
C SER A 77 -2.16 24.83 14.02
N LYS A 78 -1.62 23.92 13.21
CA LYS A 78 -2.36 23.10 12.26
C LYS A 78 -2.83 21.79 12.90
N PRO A 79 -4.03 21.29 12.57
CA PRO A 79 -4.53 20.04 13.12
C PRO A 79 -3.84 18.83 12.49
N LEU A 80 -3.73 17.74 13.28
CA LEU A 80 -3.40 16.41 12.78
C LEU A 80 -4.43 15.99 11.73
N ILE A 81 -3.95 15.46 10.60
CA ILE A 81 -4.80 14.82 9.59
C ILE A 81 -4.62 13.31 9.76
N SER A 82 -5.70 12.55 9.89
CA SER A 82 -5.63 11.09 10.02
C SER A 82 -6.77 10.40 9.31
N ASN A 83 -6.43 9.38 8.53
CA ASN A 83 -7.33 8.61 7.70
C ASN A 83 -7.15 7.13 7.99
N LYS A 84 -8.27 6.39 8.02
CA LYS A 84 -8.29 4.94 8.23
C LYS A 84 -9.05 4.27 7.10
N TYR A 85 -8.46 3.22 6.56
CA TYR A 85 -9.01 2.44 5.47
C TYR A 85 -9.02 0.97 5.87
N SER A 86 -10.08 0.25 5.51
CA SER A 86 -10.17 -1.19 5.67
C SER A 86 -10.45 -1.81 4.31
N ILE A 87 -9.59 -2.70 3.87
CA ILE A 87 -9.63 -3.30 2.55
C ILE A 87 -9.87 -4.79 2.72
N GLN A 88 -10.92 -5.29 2.09
CA GLN A 88 -11.26 -6.70 2.09
C GLN A 88 -10.84 -7.33 0.77
N THR A 89 -10.33 -8.56 0.83
CA THR A 89 -10.05 -9.34 -0.39
C THR A 89 -11.34 -9.84 -1.03
N ASN A 90 -11.24 -10.41 -2.22
CA ASN A 90 -12.24 -11.37 -2.71
C ASN A 90 -12.41 -12.54 -1.72
N LYS A 91 -13.56 -13.22 -1.81
CA LYS A 91 -13.82 -14.46 -1.09
C LYS A 91 -13.22 -15.63 -1.85
N TYR A 92 -12.57 -16.55 -1.14
CA TYR A 92 -11.97 -17.75 -1.71
C TYR A 92 -12.52 -19.00 -1.05
N ALA A 93 -12.70 -20.07 -1.82
CA ALA A 93 -13.23 -21.34 -1.32
C ALA A 93 -12.27 -22.05 -0.34
N ASP A 94 -10.98 -21.75 -0.43
CA ASP A 94 -9.94 -22.35 0.40
C ASP A 94 -8.78 -21.35 0.63
N THR A 95 -7.86 -21.67 1.55
CA THR A 95 -6.70 -20.84 1.86
C THR A 95 -5.36 -21.38 1.34
N ILE A 96 -5.36 -22.58 0.72
CA ILE A 96 -4.13 -23.33 0.40
C ILE A 96 -3.90 -23.44 -1.10
N THR A 97 -4.92 -23.88 -1.84
CA THR A 97 -4.85 -24.17 -3.27
C THR A 97 -5.22 -22.99 -4.15
N SER A 98 -6.09 -22.09 -3.70
CA SER A 98 -6.42 -20.92 -4.52
C SER A 98 -5.33 -19.86 -4.44
N THR A 99 -4.79 -19.50 -5.60
CA THR A 99 -3.93 -18.32 -5.76
C THR A 99 -4.70 -17.07 -5.37
N LYS A 100 -4.15 -16.28 -4.47
CA LYS A 100 -4.77 -15.05 -3.99
C LYS A 100 -4.31 -13.88 -4.83
N GLU A 101 -5.26 -13.13 -5.36
CA GLU A 101 -4.99 -11.93 -6.15
C GLU A 101 -4.31 -10.86 -5.30
N ASN A 102 -3.36 -10.15 -5.91
CA ASN A 102 -2.77 -8.97 -5.30
C ASN A 102 -3.80 -7.84 -5.23
N ILE A 103 -3.66 -7.00 -4.22
CA ILE A 103 -4.54 -5.84 -4.03
C ILE A 103 -3.78 -4.58 -4.41
N TYR A 104 -4.32 -3.83 -5.36
CA TYR A 104 -3.79 -2.56 -5.83
C TYR A 104 -4.74 -1.46 -5.36
N ASN A 105 -4.23 -0.43 -4.67
CA ASN A 105 -5.03 0.69 -4.19
C ASN A 105 -4.33 2.02 -4.43
N VAL A 106 -5.09 3.00 -4.90
CA VAL A 106 -4.67 4.41 -4.91
C VAL A 106 -5.48 5.16 -3.86
N ILE A 107 -4.79 5.85 -2.95
CA ILE A 107 -5.43 6.64 -1.89
C ILE A 107 -4.99 8.09 -2.03
N ARG A 108 -5.93 9.00 -2.28
CA ARG A 108 -5.66 10.45 -2.38
C ARG A 108 -6.14 11.15 -1.12
N ILE A 109 -5.25 11.85 -0.43
CA ILE A 109 -5.56 12.58 0.79
C ILE A 109 -5.24 14.06 0.57
N PRO A 110 -6.25 14.96 0.60
CA PRO A 110 -6.01 16.40 0.55
C PRO A 110 -5.18 16.86 1.75
N ILE A 111 -4.08 17.56 1.49
CA ILE A 111 -3.24 18.17 2.51
C ILE A 111 -2.83 19.59 2.07
N PRO A 112 -2.96 20.62 2.91
CA PRO A 112 -2.49 21.97 2.59
C PRO A 112 -0.97 22.06 2.47
N ASN A 113 -0.46 23.19 1.95
CA ASN A 113 0.97 23.48 2.02
C ASN A 113 1.49 23.50 3.47
N GLY A 114 2.68 22.93 3.66
CA GLY A 114 3.35 22.82 4.94
C GLY A 114 4.31 21.64 5.01
N GLN A 115 4.96 21.54 6.17
CA GLN A 115 5.82 20.41 6.51
C GLN A 115 5.11 19.50 7.50
N TYR A 116 5.14 18.20 7.23
CA TYR A 116 4.43 17.20 8.03
C TYR A 116 5.33 15.98 8.31
N GLY A 117 5.20 15.42 9.50
CA GLY A 117 5.59 14.04 9.76
C GLY A 117 4.50 13.10 9.25
N LEU A 118 4.80 12.33 8.22
CA LEU A 118 3.98 11.26 7.70
C LEU A 118 4.23 9.99 8.52
N HIS A 119 3.17 9.38 9.02
CA HIS A 119 3.19 8.04 9.60
C HIS A 119 2.11 7.17 8.96
N VAL A 120 2.53 6.05 8.39
CA VAL A 120 1.67 5.01 7.80
C VAL A 120 1.83 3.73 8.61
N ASN A 121 0.71 3.13 8.98
CA ASN A 121 0.63 1.89 9.73
C ASN A 121 -0.32 0.93 9.01
N ILE A 122 0.18 -0.24 8.61
CA ILE A 122 -0.58 -1.25 7.85
C ILE A 122 -0.60 -2.55 8.64
N LYS A 123 -1.79 -3.10 8.84
CA LYS A 123 -2.01 -4.30 9.65
C LYS A 123 -2.93 -5.29 8.96
N ASP A 124 -2.49 -6.54 8.91
CA ASP A 124 -3.38 -7.68 8.68
C ASP A 124 -4.19 -7.95 9.95
N VAL A 125 -5.52 -7.85 9.82
CA VAL A 125 -6.46 -7.99 10.95
C VAL A 125 -6.40 -9.37 11.58
N ALA A 126 -6.13 -10.41 10.78
CA ALA A 126 -6.07 -11.80 11.22
C ALA A 126 -4.67 -12.22 11.69
N SER A 127 -3.68 -11.34 11.60
CA SER A 127 -2.34 -11.63 12.13
C SER A 127 -2.35 -11.71 13.66
N SER A 128 -1.85 -12.84 14.17
CA SER A 128 -1.62 -13.05 15.59
C SER A 128 -0.40 -12.27 16.11
N GLU A 129 0.47 -11.83 15.20
CA GLU A 129 1.57 -10.95 15.52
C GLU A 129 1.06 -9.51 15.53
N ASN A 130 1.29 -8.79 16.63
CA ASN A 130 0.91 -7.39 16.72
C ASN A 130 1.87 -6.44 15.98
N THR A 131 2.66 -6.98 15.05
CA THR A 131 3.65 -6.23 14.29
C THR A 131 2.97 -5.65 13.06
N ALA A 132 2.56 -4.39 13.17
CA ALA A 132 2.16 -3.61 12.00
C ALA A 132 3.39 -3.27 11.16
N LEU A 133 3.21 -3.15 9.84
CA LEU A 133 4.19 -2.52 8.98
C LEU A 133 4.09 -1.01 9.18
N GLU A 134 5.20 -0.38 9.54
CA GLU A 134 5.25 1.07 9.79
C GLU A 134 6.20 1.75 8.80
N PHE A 135 5.78 2.92 8.33
CA PHE A 135 6.56 3.79 7.47
C PHE A 135 6.44 5.22 8.00
N ASN A 136 7.58 5.87 8.20
CA ASN A 136 7.67 7.22 8.75
C ASN A 136 8.56 8.06 7.84
N GLU A 137 8.08 9.23 7.42
CA GLU A 137 8.83 10.16 6.60
C GLU A 137 8.50 11.61 6.95
N THR A 138 9.36 12.54 6.55
CA THR A 138 9.03 13.97 6.54
C THR A 138 8.66 14.39 5.13
N ILE A 139 7.47 14.98 4.98
CA ILE A 139 6.99 15.48 3.69
C ILE A 139 6.95 17.01 3.69
N PHE A 140 7.17 17.59 2.50
CA PHE A 140 7.11 19.03 2.25
C PHE A 140 6.11 19.27 1.12
N MET A 141 4.94 19.79 1.46
CA MET A 141 3.93 20.19 0.47
C MET A 141 4.08 21.68 0.20
N ASP A 142 4.53 22.06 -1.00
CA ASP A 142 4.83 23.45 -1.35
C ASP A 142 4.51 23.77 -2.82
N TYR A 143 3.22 23.78 -3.16
CA TYR A 143 2.76 24.33 -4.44
C TYR A 143 2.34 25.80 -4.23
N ALA A 144 3.21 26.74 -4.56
CA ALA A 144 3.05 28.15 -4.24
C ALA A 144 2.49 28.93 -5.42
N LYS A 145 1.36 29.64 -5.21
CA LYS A 145 0.77 30.49 -6.25
C LYS A 145 1.80 31.54 -6.71
N GLY A 146 2.00 31.62 -8.02
CA GLY A 146 2.89 32.59 -8.67
C GLY A 146 4.30 32.08 -8.99
N ASN A 147 4.64 30.85 -8.57
CA ASN A 147 5.83 30.14 -9.05
C ASN A 147 5.40 28.95 -9.91
N MET A 148 6.12 28.69 -11.00
CA MET A 148 5.95 27.46 -11.77
C MET A 148 6.40 26.28 -10.91
N ASP A 149 5.50 25.32 -10.71
CA ASP A 149 5.76 24.12 -9.92
C ASP A 149 5.56 22.86 -10.75
N ILE A 150 6.20 21.76 -10.35
CA ILE A 150 6.13 20.47 -11.03
C ILE A 150 5.72 19.39 -10.02
N SER A 151 4.84 18.48 -10.39
CA SER A 151 4.48 17.34 -9.55
C SER A 151 5.63 16.35 -9.41
N ASP A 152 5.51 15.44 -8.45
CA ASP A 152 6.37 14.25 -8.47
C ASP A 152 6.17 13.44 -9.76
N ILE A 153 7.14 12.57 -10.06
CA ILE A 153 7.11 11.69 -11.22
C ILE A 153 6.29 10.44 -10.90
N GLN A 154 5.13 10.31 -11.54
CA GLN A 154 4.29 9.11 -11.46
C GLN A 154 4.71 8.10 -12.50
N LEU A 155 5.18 6.94 -12.07
CA LEU A 155 5.49 5.81 -12.96
C LEU A 155 4.21 5.09 -13.37
N ILE A 156 4.11 4.72 -14.65
CA ILE A 156 2.90 4.16 -15.25
C ILE A 156 3.20 2.76 -15.79
N SER A 157 2.39 1.79 -15.38
CA SER A 157 2.48 0.42 -15.87
C SER A 157 1.73 0.21 -17.19
N ASN A 158 0.57 0.87 -17.33
CA ASN A 158 -0.27 0.79 -18.51
C ASN A 158 -1.04 2.11 -18.73
N LEU A 159 -1.31 2.42 -19.99
CA LEU A 159 -2.10 3.57 -20.42
C LEU A 159 -3.33 3.06 -21.17
N SER A 160 -4.52 3.32 -20.64
CA SER A 160 -5.80 3.08 -21.31
C SER A 160 -6.63 4.35 -21.40
N ILE A 161 -7.30 4.56 -22.54
CA ILE A 161 -8.39 5.54 -22.64
C ILE A 161 -9.66 4.73 -22.39
N LEU A 162 -10.33 4.95 -21.26
CA LEU A 162 -11.62 4.33 -20.94
C LEU A 162 -12.75 5.34 -21.11
N ASP A 163 -13.92 4.85 -21.53
CA ASP A 163 -15.15 5.65 -21.66
C ASP A 163 -15.81 5.96 -20.29
N GLU A 164 -15.39 5.28 -19.22
CA GLU A 164 -15.89 5.47 -17.85
C GLU A 164 -14.72 5.70 -16.86
N MET A 165 -14.89 6.64 -15.92
CA MET A 165 -13.91 6.94 -14.87
C MET A 165 -13.88 5.85 -13.79
N ASP A 166 -12.69 5.43 -13.37
CA ASP A 166 -12.45 4.56 -12.21
C ASP A 166 -11.54 5.24 -11.16
N ASP A 167 -11.17 4.52 -10.10
CA ASP A 167 -10.32 5.03 -9.03
C ASP A 167 -8.89 5.40 -9.51
N PHE A 168 -8.44 4.88 -10.66
CA PHE A 168 -7.12 5.12 -11.26
C PHE A 168 -7.11 6.31 -12.24
N SER A 169 -8.28 6.80 -12.62
CA SER A 169 -8.43 7.86 -13.61
C SER A 169 -7.92 9.24 -13.11
N LYS A 170 -7.12 9.94 -13.92
CA LYS A 170 -6.82 11.39 -13.79
C LYS A 170 -7.13 12.09 -15.11
N HIS A 171 -7.85 13.21 -15.07
CA HIS A 171 -8.17 14.03 -16.25
C HIS A 171 -8.79 13.26 -17.45
N ASN A 172 -9.71 12.31 -17.22
CA ASN A 172 -10.31 11.44 -18.26
C ASN A 172 -9.33 10.49 -18.98
N ILE A 173 -8.21 10.16 -18.33
CA ILE A 173 -7.25 9.17 -18.80
C ILE A 173 -7.06 8.17 -17.66
N ASP A 174 -7.16 6.87 -17.96
CA ASP A 174 -6.91 5.81 -17.00
C ASP A 174 -5.40 5.52 -16.94
N PHE A 175 -4.80 5.89 -15.80
CA PHE A 175 -3.39 5.69 -15.52
C PHE A 175 -3.26 4.60 -14.48
N ILE A 176 -2.84 3.40 -14.88
CA ILE A 176 -2.53 2.35 -13.90
C ILE A 176 -1.11 2.61 -13.38
N PRO A 177 -0.93 3.03 -12.11
CA PRO A 177 0.40 3.27 -11.57
C PRO A 177 1.29 2.03 -11.62
N TYR A 178 2.60 2.24 -11.64
CA TYR A 178 3.54 1.17 -11.42
C TYR A 178 3.72 0.93 -9.91
N PHE A 179 2.94 0.02 -9.34
CA PHE A 179 2.92 -0.23 -7.89
C PHE A 179 4.10 -1.08 -7.36
N SER A 180 5.02 -1.50 -8.21
CA SER A 180 6.18 -2.29 -7.78
C SER A 180 7.42 -1.41 -7.68
N ASN A 181 8.31 -1.72 -6.74
CA ASN A 181 9.65 -1.15 -6.70
C ASN A 181 10.68 -2.00 -7.48
N PHE A 182 10.25 -3.04 -8.18
CA PHE A 182 11.11 -3.93 -8.96
C PHE A 182 10.78 -3.84 -10.45
N TYR A 183 11.80 -3.78 -11.30
CA TYR A 183 11.66 -3.77 -12.76
C TYR A 183 12.25 -5.05 -13.34
N PRO A 184 11.43 -6.01 -13.80
CA PRO A 184 11.94 -7.22 -14.41
C PRO A 184 12.60 -6.94 -15.77
N GLU A 185 13.47 -7.85 -16.20
CA GLU A 185 14.25 -7.72 -17.45
C GLU A 185 13.40 -7.54 -18.72
N ASN A 186 12.14 -7.98 -18.69
CA ASN A 186 11.22 -7.81 -19.82
C ASN A 186 10.62 -6.38 -19.93
N ILE A 187 10.83 -5.51 -18.94
CA ILE A 187 10.48 -4.09 -19.05
C ILE A 187 11.65 -3.36 -19.73
N SER A 188 11.41 -2.94 -20.97
CA SER A 188 12.40 -2.23 -21.80
C SER A 188 12.14 -0.73 -21.93
N ASN A 189 10.99 -0.24 -21.46
CA ASN A 189 10.60 1.18 -21.50
C ASN A 189 10.02 1.60 -20.16
N LEU A 190 10.30 2.84 -19.75
CA LEU A 190 9.70 3.47 -18.58
C LEU A 190 8.74 4.56 -19.04
N THR A 191 7.47 4.41 -18.69
CA THR A 191 6.44 5.41 -18.92
C THR A 191 6.21 6.18 -17.63
N PHE A 192 6.13 7.50 -17.71
CA PHE A 192 5.87 8.35 -16.55
C PHE A 192 5.01 9.55 -16.89
N LEU A 193 4.41 10.14 -15.86
CA LEU A 193 3.63 11.37 -15.91
C LEU A 193 4.14 12.34 -14.85
N SER A 194 4.15 13.61 -15.21
CA SER A 194 4.36 14.73 -14.31
C SER A 194 3.50 15.90 -14.78
N GLU A 195 2.95 16.65 -13.84
CA GLU A 195 2.08 17.79 -14.08
C GLU A 195 2.87 19.08 -13.83
N ILE A 196 2.63 20.10 -14.65
CA ILE A 196 3.23 21.44 -14.47
C ILE A 196 2.10 22.39 -14.08
N TYR A 197 2.30 23.14 -13.00
CA TYR A 197 1.32 24.06 -12.43
C TYR A 197 1.79 25.51 -12.55
N ASN A 198 0.82 26.45 -12.45
CA ASN A 198 1.07 27.89 -12.42
C ASN A 198 1.88 28.39 -13.64
N THR A 199 1.49 28.00 -14.86
CA THR A 199 2.18 28.35 -16.12
C THR A 199 1.60 29.56 -16.85
N ASP A 200 0.53 30.15 -16.29
CA ASP A 200 -0.15 31.34 -16.83
C ASP A 200 0.68 32.63 -16.68
#